data_AF-A0A6M2D3Q9-F1
#
_entry.id   AF-A0A6M2D3Q9-F1
#
_cell.length_a   1.000
_cell.length_b   1.000
_cell.length_c   1.000
_cell.angle_alpha   90.00
_cell.angle_beta   90.00
_cell.angle_gamma   90.00
#
_symmetry.space_group_name_H-M   'P 1'
#
loop_
_entity.id
_entity.type
_entity.pdbx_description
1 polymer ?
#
loop_
_entity_poly.entity_id
_entity_poly.type
_entity_poly.pdbx_seq_one_letter_code
_entity_poly.pdbx_strand_id
1 'polypeptide(L)'
;EGAARDWIGEIASFLTFTGFCGSLFISWQICRARSSASVALSPLVMGLLWTFIWLLYSRETGDALVTRVAAHGYFLTAINVIVHRVFAEVAYSGWQMAVMLPLVYNARLAMGAKQLGQVAFIFSVVCNMVPITLSVPLFPRLHIDLWKIAIFGLWAVYGSLAEDDPLFASSLIGFFAGICQVAARSGLLMPEHFHLRQQGLHFYI
;
A
#
# COMPACT_ATOMS: atom_id res chain seq x y z
N GLU A 1 -8.75 18.59 21.56
CA GLU A 1 -8.22 17.35 20.93
C GLU A 1 -8.96 16.98 19.64
N GLY A 2 -10.30 16.97 19.61
CA GLY A 2 -11.09 16.67 18.40
C GLY A 2 -10.72 17.49 17.14
N ALA A 3 -10.56 18.81 17.26
CA ALA A 3 -10.21 19.66 16.12
C ALA A 3 -8.84 19.32 15.49
N ALA A 4 -7.83 18.96 16.30
CA ALA A 4 -6.51 18.58 15.79
C ALA A 4 -6.56 17.23 15.09
N ARG A 5 -7.27 16.26 15.66
CA ARG A 5 -7.51 14.95 15.05
C ARG A 5 -8.15 15.09 13.68
N ASP A 6 -9.22 15.87 13.58
CA ASP A 6 -9.98 16.01 12.34
C ASP A 6 -9.15 16.70 11.25
N TRP A 7 -8.40 17.76 11.59
CA TRP A 7 -7.46 18.41 10.66
C TRP A 7 -6.37 17.46 10.14
N ILE A 8 -5.74 16.69 11.03
CA ILE A 8 -4.70 15.72 10.64
C ILE A 8 -5.30 14.63 9.75
N GLY A 9 -6.49 14.14 10.08
CA GLY A 9 -7.21 13.15 9.29
C GLY A 9 -7.53 13.65 7.88
N GLU A 10 -7.98 14.89 7.73
CA GLU A 10 -8.28 15.47 6.41
C GLU A 10 -7.02 15.63 5.54
N ILE A 11 -5.90 16.07 6.13
CA ILE A 11 -4.61 16.15 5.43
C ILE A 11 -4.15 14.74 5.03
N ALA A 12 -4.19 13.77 5.94
CA ALA A 12 -3.85 12.38 5.67
C ALA A 12 -4.71 11.82 4.54
N SER A 13 -6.02 12.09 4.57
CA SER A 13 -6.99 11.69 3.55
C SER A 13 -6.65 12.24 2.19
N PHE A 14 -6.38 13.55 2.11
CA PHE A 14 -6.03 14.22 0.86
C PHE A 14 -4.73 13.66 0.25
N LEU A 15 -3.69 13.50 1.06
CA LEU A 15 -2.41 12.94 0.60
C LEU A 15 -2.54 11.46 0.17
N THR A 16 -3.35 10.69 0.88
CA THR A 16 -3.64 9.29 0.52
C THR A 16 -4.42 9.22 -0.79
N PHE A 17 -5.44 10.06 -0.95
CA PHE A 17 -6.24 10.15 -2.16
C PHE A 17 -5.41 10.53 -3.39
N THR A 18 -4.55 11.54 -3.27
CA THR A 18 -3.63 11.92 -4.35
C THR A 18 -2.65 10.79 -4.69
N GLY A 19 -2.22 10.01 -3.70
CA GLY A 19 -1.46 8.77 -3.90
C GLY A 19 -2.23 7.73 -4.73
N PHE A 20 -3.50 7.49 -4.41
CA PHE A 20 -4.35 6.59 -5.21
C PHE A 20 -4.56 7.10 -6.64
N CYS A 21 -4.80 8.40 -6.82
CA CYS A 21 -4.90 9.00 -8.16
C CYS A 21 -3.60 8.85 -8.95
N GLY A 22 -2.45 9.05 -8.30
CA GLY A 22 -1.14 8.81 -8.91
C GLY A 22 -0.96 7.36 -9.38
N SER A 23 -1.54 6.38 -8.68
CA SER A 23 -1.49 4.98 -9.09
C SER A 23 -2.19 4.68 -10.43
N LEU A 24 -3.16 5.51 -10.85
CA LEU A 24 -3.83 5.36 -12.15
C LEU A 24 -2.87 5.56 -13.33
N PHE A 25 -1.69 6.12 -13.08
CA PHE A 25 -0.61 6.13 -14.08
C PHE A 25 -0.27 4.72 -14.58
N ILE A 26 -0.38 3.70 -13.73
CA ILE A 26 -0.20 2.29 -14.12
C ILE A 26 -1.26 1.89 -15.16
N SER A 27 -2.54 2.17 -14.89
CA SER A 27 -3.63 1.93 -15.85
C SER A 27 -3.37 2.65 -17.18
N TRP A 28 -2.94 3.91 -17.12
CA TRP A 28 -2.60 4.67 -18.31
C TRP A 28 -1.45 4.04 -19.11
N GLN A 29 -0.39 3.56 -18.44
CA GLN A 29 0.73 2.85 -19.09
C GLN A 29 0.26 1.57 -19.79
N ILE A 30 -0.59 0.77 -19.13
CA ILE A 30 -1.15 -0.47 -19.69
C ILE A 30 -2.01 -0.15 -20.92
N CYS A 31 -2.93 0.80 -20.82
CA CYS A 31 -3.78 1.21 -21.94
C CYS A 31 -2.96 1.72 -23.14
N ARG A 32 -1.89 2.49 -22.87
CA ARG A 32 -0.99 3.01 -23.91
C ARG A 32 -0.19 1.89 -24.57
N ALA A 33 0.30 0.93 -23.79
CA ALA A 33 1.05 -0.23 -24.30
C ALA A 33 0.15 -1.29 -24.93
N ARG A 34 -1.16 -1.24 -24.66
CA ARG A 34 -2.15 -2.30 -24.99
C ARG A 34 -1.74 -3.69 -24.51
N SER A 35 -0.95 -3.76 -23.45
CA SER A 35 -0.51 -5.01 -22.82
C SER A 35 -0.20 -4.75 -21.34
N SER A 36 -0.50 -5.73 -20.49
CA SER A 36 -0.16 -5.69 -19.06
C SER A 36 1.07 -6.53 -18.69
N ALA A 37 1.83 -7.04 -19.68
CA ALA A 37 2.96 -7.93 -19.46
C ALA A 37 4.09 -7.36 -18.59
N SER A 38 4.27 -6.03 -18.58
CA SER A 38 5.30 -5.34 -17.79
C SER A 38 4.87 -5.02 -16.34
N VAL A 39 3.62 -5.30 -15.98
CA VAL A 39 3.05 -4.99 -14.67
C VAL A 39 2.65 -6.28 -13.97
N ALA A 40 3.17 -6.51 -12.77
CA ALA A 40 2.76 -7.66 -11.97
C ALA A 40 1.33 -7.45 -11.42
N LEU A 41 0.46 -8.47 -11.56
CA LEU A 41 -0.92 -8.40 -11.05
C LEU A 41 -0.98 -8.49 -9.51
N SER A 42 -0.10 -9.29 -8.89
CA SER A 42 -0.16 -9.58 -7.46
C SER A 42 -0.11 -8.33 -6.57
N PRO A 43 0.79 -7.34 -6.78
CA PRO A 43 0.77 -6.10 -6.01
C PRO A 43 -0.53 -5.30 -6.15
N LEU A 44 -1.16 -5.30 -7.34
CA LEU A 44 -2.43 -4.61 -7.57
C LEU A 44 -3.58 -5.27 -6.80
N VAL A 45 -3.65 -6.61 -6.85
CA VAL A 45 -4.69 -7.37 -6.11
C VAL A 45 -4.46 -7.29 -4.60
N MET A 46 -3.21 -7.30 -4.14
CA MET A 46 -2.89 -7.08 -2.73
C MET A 46 -3.30 -5.68 -2.27
N GLY A 47 -3.03 -4.63 -3.06
CA GLY A 47 -3.52 -3.28 -2.75
C GLY A 47 -5.05 -3.20 -2.69
N LEU A 48 -5.73 -3.92 -3.57
CA LEU A 48 -7.20 -4.00 -3.58
C LEU A 48 -7.74 -4.69 -2.32
N LEU A 49 -7.14 -5.81 -1.92
CA LEU A 49 -7.51 -6.51 -0.69
C LEU A 49 -7.21 -5.67 0.55
N TRP A 50 -6.07 -5.00 0.59
CA TRP A 50 -5.67 -4.13 1.69
C TRP A 50 -6.68 -2.98 1.90
N THR A 51 -7.01 -2.26 0.83
CA THR A 51 -8.01 -1.18 0.89
C THR A 51 -9.41 -1.69 1.24
N PHE A 52 -9.77 -2.90 0.78
CA PHE A 52 -11.04 -3.53 1.14
C PHE A 52 -11.12 -3.90 2.63
N ILE A 53 -10.05 -4.49 3.20
CA ILE A 53 -10.01 -4.85 4.62
C ILE A 53 -10.14 -3.60 5.49
N TRP A 54 -9.41 -2.52 5.16
CA TRP A 54 -9.54 -1.24 5.87
C TRP A 54 -10.94 -0.65 5.76
N LEU A 55 -11.60 -0.76 4.60
CA LEU A 55 -12.98 -0.33 4.42
C LEU A 55 -13.95 -1.11 5.31
N LEU A 56 -13.75 -2.42 5.47
CA LEU A 56 -14.59 -3.22 6.37
C LEU A 56 -14.33 -2.87 7.83
N TYR A 57 -13.06 -2.74 8.22
CA TYR A 57 -12.68 -2.35 9.57
C TYR A 57 -13.25 -0.99 9.97
N SER A 58 -13.06 0.04 9.13
CA SER A 58 -13.49 1.39 9.44
C SER A 58 -15.00 1.56 9.50
N ARG A 59 -15.74 0.75 8.73
CA ARG A 59 -17.20 0.69 8.82
C ARG A 59 -17.66 0.11 10.15
N GLU A 60 -16.94 -0.89 10.65
CA GLU A 60 -17.24 -1.54 11.92
C GLU A 60 -16.89 -0.64 13.11
N THR A 61 -15.81 0.16 13.02
CA THR A 61 -15.45 1.15 14.06
C THR A 61 -16.25 2.45 13.97
N GLY A 62 -16.97 2.68 12.87
CA GLY A 62 -17.74 3.91 12.65
C GLY A 62 -16.87 5.12 12.25
N ASP A 63 -15.60 4.92 11.88
CA ASP A 63 -14.73 5.99 11.41
C ASP A 63 -15.07 6.38 9.97
N ALA A 64 -15.83 7.47 9.83
CA ALA A 64 -16.27 7.98 8.53
C ALA A 64 -15.11 8.44 7.63
N LEU A 65 -14.03 8.94 8.21
CA LEU A 65 -12.92 9.52 7.47
C LEU A 65 -12.06 8.40 6.87
N VAL A 66 -11.68 7.41 7.67
CA VAL A 66 -10.99 6.20 7.19
C VAL A 66 -11.87 5.44 6.19
N THR A 67 -13.18 5.32 6.45
CA THR A 67 -14.14 4.67 5.54
C THR A 67 -14.17 5.34 4.18
N ARG A 68 -14.22 6.67 4.14
CA ARG A 68 -14.22 7.44 2.90
C ARG A 68 -12.93 7.22 2.13
N VAL A 69 -11.76 7.30 2.77
CA VAL A 69 -10.47 7.11 2.09
C VAL A 69 -10.33 5.68 1.57
N ALA A 70 -10.67 4.68 2.38
CA ALA A 70 -10.62 3.28 2.00
C ALA A 70 -11.57 2.96 0.84
N ALA A 71 -12.77 3.56 0.81
CA ALA A 71 -13.71 3.41 -0.31
C ALA A 71 -13.16 3.96 -1.63
N HIS A 72 -12.58 5.16 -1.61
CA HIS A 72 -11.91 5.73 -2.80
C HIS A 72 -10.71 4.87 -3.23
N GLY A 73 -9.88 4.45 -2.27
CA GLY A 73 -8.74 3.58 -2.52
C GLY A 73 -9.14 2.24 -3.15
N TYR A 74 -10.18 1.62 -2.61
CA TYR A 74 -10.74 0.37 -3.15
C TYR A 74 -11.18 0.56 -4.60
N PHE A 75 -11.98 1.60 -4.87
CA PHE A 75 -12.47 1.89 -6.21
C PHE A 75 -11.33 2.14 -7.21
N LEU A 76 -10.38 3.02 -6.86
CA LEU A 76 -9.25 3.36 -7.73
C LEU A 76 -8.31 2.18 -7.96
N THR A 77 -8.08 1.35 -6.94
CA THR A 77 -7.27 0.14 -7.08
C THR A 77 -7.99 -0.93 -7.91
N ALA A 78 -9.32 -1.01 -7.81
CA ALA A 78 -10.12 -1.91 -8.63
C ALA A 78 -10.00 -1.56 -10.12
N ILE A 79 -9.95 -0.27 -10.48
CA ILE A 79 -9.69 0.17 -11.85
C ILE A 79 -8.34 -0.39 -12.34
N ASN A 80 -7.26 -0.26 -11.56
CA ASN A 80 -5.95 -0.79 -11.94
C ASN A 80 -5.99 -2.31 -12.16
N VAL A 81 -6.68 -3.05 -11.29
CA VAL A 81 -6.85 -4.51 -11.43
C VAL A 81 -7.66 -4.88 -12.69
N ILE A 82 -8.76 -4.16 -12.95
CA ILE A 82 -9.62 -4.40 -14.12
C ILE A 82 -8.87 -4.10 -15.41
N VAL A 83 -8.21 -2.94 -15.50
CA VAL A 83 -7.42 -2.54 -16.68
C VAL A 83 -6.30 -3.55 -16.91
N HIS A 84 -5.57 -3.96 -15.87
CA HIS A 84 -4.56 -5.00 -15.99
C HIS A 84 -5.13 -6.27 -16.63
N ARG A 85 -6.32 -6.70 -16.17
CA ARG A 85 -6.95 -7.92 -16.66
C ARG A 85 -7.49 -7.84 -18.07
N VAL A 86 -8.05 -6.71 -18.48
CA VAL A 86 -8.54 -6.51 -19.85
C VAL A 86 -7.40 -6.67 -20.87
N PHE A 87 -6.18 -6.28 -20.50
CA PHE A 87 -4.99 -6.34 -21.38
C PHE A 87 -4.03 -7.50 -21.05
N ALA A 88 -4.48 -8.50 -20.27
CA ALA A 88 -3.66 -9.66 -19.92
C ALA A 88 -3.63 -10.69 -21.05
N GLU A 89 -2.44 -11.06 -21.50
CA GLU A 89 -2.22 -12.07 -22.55
C GLU A 89 -2.44 -13.50 -22.05
N VAL A 90 -2.34 -13.74 -20.74
CA VAL A 90 -2.50 -15.06 -20.11
C VAL A 90 -3.65 -15.06 -19.10
N ALA A 91 -4.57 -16.01 -19.27
CA ALA A 91 -5.79 -16.10 -18.47
C ALA A 91 -5.58 -16.46 -16.99
N TYR A 92 -4.40 -16.92 -16.54
CA TYR A 92 -4.31 -17.70 -15.29
C TYR A 92 -3.39 -17.22 -14.16
N SER A 93 -2.53 -16.22 -14.31
CA SER A 93 -1.61 -15.84 -13.22
C SER A 93 -2.20 -14.73 -12.32
N GLY A 94 -2.40 -15.03 -11.03
CA GLY A 94 -2.60 -14.04 -9.96
C GLY A 94 -4.04 -13.60 -9.67
N TRP A 95 -5.01 -13.86 -10.55
CA TRP A 95 -6.42 -13.52 -10.31
C TRP A 95 -7.07 -14.37 -9.22
N GLN A 96 -6.54 -15.55 -8.91
CA GLN A 96 -7.06 -16.37 -7.80
C GLN A 96 -7.02 -15.61 -6.47
N MET A 97 -6.09 -14.66 -6.29
CA MET A 97 -6.03 -13.82 -5.10
C MET A 97 -7.29 -12.94 -4.95
N ALA A 98 -7.97 -12.59 -6.04
CA ALA A 98 -9.22 -11.82 -5.97
C ALA A 98 -10.37 -12.61 -5.33
N VAL A 99 -10.30 -13.95 -5.29
CA VAL A 99 -11.25 -14.81 -4.55
C VAL A 99 -11.22 -14.51 -3.05
N MET A 100 -10.14 -13.90 -2.54
CA MET A 100 -10.08 -13.48 -1.15
C MET A 100 -11.07 -12.35 -0.83
N LEU A 101 -11.51 -11.54 -1.80
CA LEU A 101 -12.51 -10.48 -1.56
C LEU A 101 -13.84 -11.02 -1.01
N PRO A 102 -14.54 -11.97 -1.69
CA PRO A 102 -15.75 -12.55 -1.14
C PRO A 102 -15.50 -13.36 0.13
N LEU A 103 -14.34 -14.02 0.28
CA LEU A 103 -14.02 -14.76 1.50
C LEU A 103 -13.89 -13.84 2.72
N VAL A 104 -13.12 -12.75 2.59
CA VAL A 104 -12.97 -11.72 3.62
C VAL A 104 -14.32 -11.05 3.92
N TYR A 105 -15.11 -10.75 2.89
CA TYR A 105 -16.44 -10.18 3.07
C TYR A 105 -17.39 -11.09 3.86
N ASN A 106 -17.39 -12.40 3.59
CA ASN A 106 -18.23 -13.34 4.33
C ASN A 106 -17.70 -13.58 5.74
N ALA A 107 -16.38 -13.72 5.90
CA ALA A 107 -15.74 -13.91 7.19
C ALA A 107 -16.00 -12.72 8.15
N ARG A 108 -16.16 -11.50 7.60
CA ARG A 108 -16.50 -10.31 8.39
C ARG A 108 -17.78 -10.48 9.22
N LEU A 109 -18.74 -11.29 8.77
CA LEU A 109 -20.00 -11.49 9.48
C LEU A 109 -19.81 -12.21 10.82
N ALA A 110 -18.67 -12.89 10.99
CA ALA A 110 -18.28 -13.55 12.22
C ALA A 110 -17.14 -12.81 12.96
N MET A 111 -16.74 -11.62 12.51
CA MET A 111 -15.66 -10.83 13.09
C MET A 111 -16.19 -9.51 13.65
N GLY A 112 -15.78 -9.16 14.87
CA GLY A 112 -15.98 -7.80 15.38
C GLY A 112 -14.84 -6.86 14.94
N ALA A 113 -14.95 -5.59 15.34
CA ALA A 113 -13.95 -4.56 15.06
C ALA A 113 -12.52 -4.98 15.42
N LYS A 114 -12.33 -5.63 16.58
CA LYS A 114 -11.03 -6.08 17.06
C LYS A 114 -10.38 -7.10 16.10
N GLN A 115 -11.12 -8.12 15.67
CA GLN A 115 -10.60 -9.13 14.76
C GLN A 115 -10.32 -8.54 13.38
N LEU A 116 -11.21 -7.68 12.86
CA LEU A 116 -10.98 -6.98 11.60
C LEU A 116 -9.73 -6.08 11.66
N GLY A 117 -9.51 -5.40 12.79
CA GLY A 117 -8.31 -4.59 13.02
C GLY A 117 -7.03 -5.42 13.02
N GLN A 118 -7.06 -6.63 13.61
CA GLN A 118 -5.93 -7.57 13.54
C GLN A 118 -5.64 -8.02 12.11
N VAL A 119 -6.66 -8.35 11.33
CA VAL A 119 -6.51 -8.71 9.92
C VAL A 119 -5.94 -7.53 9.13
N ALA A 120 -6.46 -6.31 9.33
CA ALA A 120 -5.98 -5.08 8.71
C ALA A 120 -4.50 -4.81 9.04
N PHE A 121 -4.11 -5.01 10.30
CA PHE A 121 -2.74 -4.89 10.75
C PHE A 121 -1.82 -5.90 10.06
N ILE A 122 -2.16 -7.20 10.11
CA ILE A 122 -1.35 -8.27 9.49
C ILE A 122 -1.17 -7.99 8.00
N PHE A 123 -2.25 -7.62 7.31
CA PHE A 123 -2.20 -7.32 5.89
C PHE A 123 -1.34 -6.08 5.60
N SER A 124 -1.41 -5.07 6.46
CA SER A 124 -0.55 -3.88 6.38
C SER A 124 0.93 -4.23 6.56
N VAL A 125 1.27 -5.16 7.46
CA VAL A 125 2.64 -5.67 7.61
C VAL A 125 3.11 -6.32 6.31
N VAL A 126 2.33 -7.26 5.77
CA VAL A 126 2.65 -7.97 4.53
C VAL A 126 2.87 -6.98 3.39
N CYS A 127 1.94 -6.05 3.15
CA CYS A 127 2.04 -5.07 2.08
C CYS A 127 3.24 -4.12 2.24
N ASN A 128 3.64 -3.77 3.47
CA ASN A 128 4.77 -2.88 3.70
C ASN A 128 6.14 -3.56 3.68
N MET A 129 6.19 -4.89 3.85
CA MET A 129 7.44 -5.67 3.76
C MET A 129 7.81 -6.04 2.32
N VAL A 130 6.84 -6.16 1.40
CA VAL A 130 7.08 -6.51 -0.01
C VAL A 130 8.16 -5.64 -0.70
N PRO A 131 8.17 -4.30 -0.56
CA PRO A 131 9.19 -3.49 -1.21
C PRO A 131 10.56 -3.53 -0.50
N ILE A 132 10.65 -4.10 0.71
CA ILE A 132 11.92 -4.34 1.41
C ILE A 132 12.54 -5.66 0.92
N THR A 133 11.71 -6.69 0.68
CA THR A 133 12.16 -8.03 0.28
C THR A 133 12.42 -8.14 -1.22
N LEU A 134 11.70 -7.37 -2.04
CA LEU A 134 11.98 -7.26 -3.46
C LEU A 134 13.11 -6.24 -3.66
N SER A 135 14.34 -6.73 -3.81
CA SER A 135 15.53 -5.98 -4.31
C SER A 135 15.34 -5.52 -5.77
N VAL A 136 14.13 -5.14 -6.15
CA VAL A 136 13.77 -4.73 -7.48
C VAL A 136 13.67 -3.22 -7.44
N PRO A 137 14.35 -2.48 -8.34
CA PRO A 137 14.19 -1.05 -8.50
C PRO A 137 12.83 -0.76 -9.14
N LEU A 138 11.73 -1.11 -8.46
CA LEU A 138 10.38 -1.02 -9.03
C LEU A 138 9.97 0.43 -9.20
N PHE A 139 10.44 1.36 -8.37
CA PHE A 139 10.31 2.80 -8.61
C PHE A 139 11.48 3.57 -7.98
N PRO A 140 12.44 4.10 -8.78
CA PRO A 140 13.67 4.70 -8.27
C PRO A 140 13.46 6.16 -7.87
N ARG A 141 12.47 6.43 -7.01
CA ARG A 141 12.06 7.82 -6.73
C ARG A 141 11.90 8.06 -5.24
N LEU A 142 12.92 8.67 -4.62
CA LEU A 142 12.96 9.12 -3.22
C LEU A 142 11.66 9.82 -2.79
N HIS A 143 11.06 10.59 -3.69
CA HIS A 143 9.80 11.28 -3.39
C HIS A 143 8.64 10.34 -3.06
N ILE A 144 8.59 9.12 -3.61
CA ILE A 144 7.53 8.15 -3.29
C ILE A 144 7.71 7.63 -1.86
N ASP A 145 8.93 7.36 -1.42
CA ASP A 145 9.19 6.89 -0.06
C ASP A 145 8.95 8.01 0.96
N LEU A 146 9.36 9.25 0.65
CA LEU A 146 9.06 10.42 1.48
C LEU A 146 7.54 10.68 1.55
N TRP A 147 6.83 10.52 0.43
CA TRP A 147 5.36 10.64 0.39
C TRP A 147 4.70 9.56 1.26
N LYS A 148 5.21 8.32 1.18
CA LYS A 148 4.78 7.20 2.01
C LYS A 148 5.01 7.48 3.50
N ILE A 149 6.19 7.97 3.87
CA ILE A 149 6.52 8.38 5.25
C ILE A 149 5.53 9.43 5.74
N ALA A 150 5.25 10.47 4.94
CA ALA A 150 4.32 11.52 5.32
C ALA A 150 2.90 10.97 5.56
N ILE A 151 2.36 10.17 4.63
CA ILE A 151 1.03 9.57 4.75
C ILE A 151 0.94 8.70 6.01
N PHE A 152 1.86 7.75 6.19
CA PHE A 152 1.82 6.82 7.31
C PHE A 152 2.11 7.51 8.64
N GLY A 153 2.96 8.54 8.66
CA GLY A 153 3.16 9.36 9.85
C GLY A 153 1.89 10.08 10.28
N LEU A 154 1.18 10.70 9.32
CA LEU A 154 -0.09 11.39 9.62
C LEU A 154 -1.18 10.42 10.08
N TRP A 155 -1.31 9.26 9.45
CA TRP A 155 -2.27 8.23 9.90
C TRP A 155 -1.91 7.63 11.27
N ALA A 156 -0.62 7.51 11.60
CA ALA A 156 -0.21 7.10 12.94
C ALA A 156 -0.62 8.15 13.99
N VAL A 157 -0.36 9.43 13.73
CA VAL A 157 -0.80 10.50 14.65
C VAL A 157 -2.32 10.54 14.75
N TYR A 158 -3.04 10.39 13.63
CA TYR A 158 -4.50 10.30 13.62
C TYR A 158 -5.01 9.13 14.46
N GLY A 159 -4.50 7.92 14.23
CA GLY A 159 -4.88 6.71 14.97
C GLY A 159 -4.62 6.84 16.46
N SER A 160 -3.49 7.45 16.85
CA SER A 160 -3.20 7.73 18.26
C SER A 160 -4.19 8.70 18.89
N LEU A 161 -4.60 9.76 18.18
CA LEU A 161 -5.61 10.72 18.66
C LEU A 161 -7.03 10.17 18.64
N ALA A 162 -7.28 9.16 17.81
CA ALA A 162 -8.56 8.47 17.72
C ALA A 162 -8.67 7.28 18.69
N GLU A 163 -7.61 6.98 19.46
CA GLU A 163 -7.50 5.78 20.29
C GLU A 163 -7.74 4.47 19.48
N ASP A 164 -7.34 4.49 18.21
CA ASP A 164 -7.44 3.36 17.27
C ASP A 164 -6.07 2.64 17.17
N ASP A 165 -5.85 1.68 18.07
CA ASP A 165 -4.61 0.91 18.15
C ASP A 165 -4.26 0.20 16.83
N PRO A 166 -5.19 -0.50 16.13
CA PRO A 166 -4.89 -1.11 14.83
C PRO A 166 -4.42 -0.10 13.77
N LEU A 167 -5.06 1.06 13.67
CA LEU A 167 -4.69 2.12 12.73
C LEU A 167 -3.33 2.72 13.08
N PHE A 168 -3.09 3.01 14.36
CA PHE A 168 -1.81 3.52 14.83
C PHE A 168 -0.68 2.53 14.53
N ALA A 169 -0.81 1.27 14.96
CA ALA A 169 0.24 0.27 14.85
C ALA A 169 0.57 -0.07 13.39
N SER A 170 -0.47 -0.24 12.55
CA SER A 170 -0.27 -0.52 11.12
C SER A 170 0.40 0.66 10.39
N SER A 171 0.02 1.88 10.76
CA SER A 171 0.60 3.09 10.17
C SER A 171 2.04 3.30 10.61
N LEU A 172 2.38 3.02 11.87
CA LEU A 172 3.77 3.01 12.34
C LEU A 172 4.64 2.02 11.54
N ILE A 173 4.13 0.82 11.24
CA ILE A 173 4.86 -0.14 10.42
C ILE A 173 5.11 0.41 9.01
N GLY A 174 4.10 1.04 8.40
CA GLY A 174 4.26 1.70 7.10
C GLY A 174 5.27 2.84 7.12
N PHE A 175 5.27 3.63 8.20
CA PHE A 175 6.21 4.72 8.44
C PHE A 175 7.65 4.21 8.58
N PHE A 176 7.90 3.24 9.46
CA PHE A 176 9.23 2.65 9.65
C PHE A 176 9.73 1.92 8.40
N ALA A 177 8.85 1.20 7.69
CA ALA A 177 9.20 0.60 6.41
C ALA A 177 9.65 1.66 5.40
N GLY A 178 9.00 2.83 5.36
CA GLY A 178 9.42 3.96 4.54
C GLY A 178 10.78 4.52 4.95
N ILE A 179 11.03 4.70 6.25
CA ILE A 179 12.34 5.12 6.76
C ILE A 179 13.44 4.13 6.35
N CYS A 180 13.20 2.83 6.54
CA CYS A 180 14.15 1.80 6.13
C CYS A 180 14.45 1.86 4.62
N GLN A 181 13.44 2.13 3.78
CA GLN A 181 13.62 2.30 2.34
C GLN A 181 14.47 3.53 2.00
N VAL A 182 14.24 4.66 2.66
CA VAL A 182 15.06 5.88 2.47
C VAL A 182 16.50 5.67 2.97
N ALA A 183 16.67 5.05 4.13
CA ALA A 183 17.97 4.81 4.74
C ALA A 183 18.81 3.80 3.93
N ALA A 184 18.18 2.72 3.43
CA ALA A 184 18.82 1.76 2.52
C ALA A 184 19.30 2.43 1.22
N ARG A 185 18.57 3.41 0.70
CA ARG A 185 18.95 4.19 -0.49
C ARG A 185 20.04 5.21 -0.23
N SER A 186 20.10 5.76 0.97
CA SER A 186 21.07 6.79 1.36
C SER A 186 22.44 6.20 1.73
N GLY A 187 22.61 4.88 1.65
CA GLY A 187 23.84 4.18 2.04
C GLY A 187 24.04 4.04 3.55
N LEU A 188 23.15 4.60 4.38
CA LEU A 188 23.25 4.60 5.85
C LEU A 188 23.09 3.20 6.48
N LEU A 189 22.51 2.24 5.75
CA LEU A 189 22.29 0.87 6.20
C LEU A 189 23.13 -0.16 5.41
N MET A 190 24.02 0.27 4.52
CA MET A 190 24.93 -0.63 3.81
C MET A 190 26.23 -0.77 4.61
N PRO A 191 26.60 -1.98 5.08
CA PRO A 191 27.93 -2.20 5.62
C PRO A 191 28.97 -1.94 4.52
N GLU A 192 30.07 -1.26 4.88
CA GLU A 192 31.14 -0.78 3.99
C GLU A 192 31.73 -1.86 3.05
N HIS A 193 31.47 -3.14 3.29
CA HIS A 193 31.95 -4.25 2.47
C HIS A 193 31.27 -4.37 1.08
N PHE A 194 30.22 -3.61 0.77
CA PHE A 194 29.59 -3.65 -0.56
C PHE A 194 30.24 -2.76 -1.63
N HIS A 195 31.17 -1.87 -1.25
CA HIS A 195 31.89 -1.03 -2.23
C HIS A 195 32.86 -1.83 -3.12
N LEU A 196 33.24 -3.05 -2.72
CA LEU A 196 34.17 -3.88 -3.48
C LEU A 196 33.54 -4.60 -4.69
N ARG A 197 32.21 -4.62 -4.84
CA ARG A 197 31.55 -5.30 -5.99
C ARG A 197 31.17 -4.40 -7.16
N GLN A 198 31.13 -3.07 -6.96
CA GLN A 198 30.77 -2.13 -8.04
C GLN A 198 31.95 -1.68 -8.91
N GLN A 199 33.20 -1.95 -8.51
CA GLN A 199 34.38 -1.66 -9.33
C GLN A 199 34.79 -2.81 -10.28
N GLY A 200 34.07 -3.94 -10.27
CA GLY A 200 34.47 -5.18 -10.97
C GLY A 200 33.61 -5.60 -12.17
N LEU A 201 32.67 -4.77 -12.63
CA LEU A 201 31.86 -5.05 -13.82
C LEU A 201 32.13 -4.00 -14.91
N HIS A 202 33.37 -4.00 -15.39
CA HIS A 202 33.64 -3.56 -16.75
C HIS A 202 32.92 -4.53 -17.69
N PHE A 203 31.93 -4.01 -18.41
CA PHE A 203 31.26 -4.70 -19.49
C PHE A 203 32.30 -5.22 -20.51
N TYR A 204 32.29 -6.53 -20.73
CA TYR A 204 32.78 -7.13 -21.96
C TYR A 204 31.67 -8.04 -22.50
N ILE A 205 31.35 -7.76 -23.77
CA ILE A 205 30.45 -8.44 -24.73
C ILE A 205 28.97 -8.05 -24.62
#